data_AF-A0A923A5U3-F1
#
_entry.id   AF-A0A923A5U3-F1
#
_cell.length_a   1.000
_cell.length_b   1.000
_cell.length_c   1.000
_cell.angle_alpha   90.00
_cell.angle_beta   90.00
_cell.angle_gamma   90.00
#
_symmetry.space_group_name_H-M   'P 1'
#
loop_
_entity.id
_entity.type
_entity.pdbx_description
1 polymer ?
#
loop_
_entity_poly.entity_id
_entity_poly.type
_entity_poly.pdbx_seq_one_letter_code
_entity_poly.pdbx_strand_id
1 'polypeptide(L)'
;MIRKRHRKTERENVVIRKIFLMLSILLLIASFTVGCDDSILEGLADDDSFEAKLEEARIALDKGEYSRAVELLEALDDANPGNATIQQYLSNAYAGLAGLDTFNLLTTIETLDERSNSGSIDMMGLILGNSNGVLTAAQLRAKLVNIENAIHALEGISHPNDDHKVQLGLLAVAHIALTLGDIVLEDQGGTSVTLTEQGLNSQYSSNQPADFSDVSAGTQNLSELSADLEYVAESVTVLDNISDQGNDLSQDFSQFQNDIDNNGDGNLSETDLENYINIQI
;
A
#
# COMPACT_ATOMS: atom_id res chain seq x y z
N MET A 1 -34.69 28.04 -7.05
CA MET A 1 -33.96 27.53 -5.86
C MET A 1 -34.20 26.04 -5.58
N ILE A 2 -34.56 25.21 -6.59
CA ILE A 2 -34.94 23.79 -6.39
C ILE A 2 -33.86 22.81 -6.91
N ARG A 3 -32.89 23.25 -7.71
CA ARG A 3 -31.85 22.37 -8.31
C ARG A 3 -30.74 21.89 -7.35
N LYS A 4 -30.58 22.48 -6.15
CA LYS A 4 -29.51 22.07 -5.21
C LYS A 4 -29.82 20.80 -4.41
N ARG A 5 -31.10 20.39 -4.28
CA ARG A 5 -31.44 19.18 -3.49
C ARG A 5 -31.24 17.88 -4.26
N HIS A 6 -31.31 17.88 -5.59
CA HIS A 6 -31.24 16.64 -6.37
C HIS A 6 -29.82 16.06 -6.49
N ARG A 7 -28.77 16.90 -6.45
CA ARG A 7 -27.36 16.45 -6.54
C ARG A 7 -26.82 15.82 -5.25
N LYS A 8 -27.40 16.11 -4.09
CA LYS A 8 -26.94 15.54 -2.81
C LYS A 8 -27.34 14.07 -2.70
N THR A 9 -28.54 13.73 -3.18
CA THR A 9 -29.10 12.38 -3.12
C THR A 9 -28.40 11.41 -4.08
N GLU A 10 -27.89 11.88 -5.23
CA GLU A 10 -27.10 11.02 -6.13
C GLU A 10 -25.72 10.69 -5.55
N ARG A 11 -25.04 11.64 -4.89
CA ARG A 11 -23.75 11.36 -4.22
C ARG A 11 -23.90 10.42 -3.02
N GLU A 12 -24.91 10.62 -2.18
CA GLU A 12 -25.16 9.74 -1.03
C GLU A 12 -25.46 8.30 -1.49
N ASN A 13 -26.15 8.12 -2.61
CA ASN A 13 -26.40 6.79 -3.19
C ASN A 13 -25.15 6.15 -3.82
N VAL A 14 -24.19 6.95 -4.29
CA VAL A 14 -22.91 6.44 -4.80
C VAL A 14 -22.04 5.96 -3.63
N VAL A 15 -21.90 6.75 -2.57
CA VAL A 15 -21.10 6.39 -1.37
C VAL A 15 -21.67 5.17 -0.66
N ILE A 16 -23.00 5.10 -0.47
CA ILE A 16 -23.65 3.92 0.14
C ILE A 16 -23.45 2.66 -0.72
N ARG A 17 -23.39 2.79 -2.06
CA ARG A 17 -23.09 1.67 -2.96
C ARG A 17 -21.61 1.24 -2.88
N LYS A 18 -20.67 2.18 -2.78
CA LYS A 18 -19.23 1.89 -2.62
C LYS A 18 -18.95 1.13 -1.32
N ILE A 19 -19.54 1.58 -0.22
CA ILE A 19 -19.44 0.91 1.09
C ILE A 19 -20.02 -0.51 0.99
N PHE A 20 -21.20 -0.67 0.36
CA PHE A 20 -21.80 -1.99 0.20
C PHE A 20 -20.95 -2.93 -0.67
N LEU A 21 -20.34 -2.43 -1.74
CA LEU A 21 -19.50 -3.24 -2.64
C LEU A 21 -18.20 -3.69 -1.95
N MET A 22 -17.51 -2.79 -1.25
CA MET A 22 -16.31 -3.16 -0.47
C MET A 22 -16.63 -4.11 0.68
N LEU A 23 -17.74 -3.89 1.41
CA LEU A 23 -18.17 -4.82 2.46
C LEU A 23 -18.49 -6.21 1.90
N SER A 24 -18.96 -6.29 0.64
CA SER A 24 -19.26 -7.55 -0.04
C SER A 24 -18.00 -8.32 -0.43
N ILE A 25 -16.95 -7.61 -0.88
CA ILE A 25 -15.64 -8.20 -1.20
C ILE A 25 -14.95 -8.67 0.10
N LEU A 26 -15.06 -7.89 1.18
CA LEU A 26 -14.53 -8.26 2.50
C LEU A 26 -15.23 -9.50 3.09
N LEU A 27 -16.55 -9.64 2.88
CA LEU A 27 -17.33 -10.82 3.31
C LEU A 27 -17.00 -12.09 2.49
N LEU A 28 -16.57 -11.93 1.24
CA LEU A 28 -16.08 -13.04 0.41
C LEU A 28 -14.74 -13.58 0.93
N ILE A 29 -13.83 -12.70 1.37
CA ILE A 29 -12.55 -13.08 1.96
C ILE A 29 -12.75 -13.78 3.32
N ALA A 30 -13.74 -13.35 4.11
CA ALA A 30 -14.06 -13.97 5.40
C ALA A 30 -14.74 -15.37 5.28
N SER A 31 -15.27 -15.72 4.11
CA SER A 31 -16.06 -16.95 3.93
C SER A 31 -15.26 -18.24 3.72
N PHE A 32 -13.92 -18.17 3.70
CA PHE A 32 -13.04 -19.35 3.60
C PHE A 32 -12.63 -19.96 4.96
N THR A 33 -13.22 -19.57 6.08
CA THR A 33 -12.77 -20.01 7.42
C THR A 33 -13.82 -20.70 8.30
N VAL A 34 -14.85 -21.33 7.72
CA VAL A 34 -15.69 -22.28 8.48
C VAL A 34 -15.21 -23.70 8.20
N GLY A 35 -14.33 -24.17 9.09
CA GLY A 35 -13.97 -25.57 9.22
C GLY A 35 -15.16 -26.42 9.68
N CYS A 36 -15.13 -27.66 9.23
CA CYS A 36 -15.83 -28.76 9.88
C CYS A 36 -14.97 -30.01 9.66
N ASP A 37 -14.10 -30.33 10.63
CA ASP A 37 -13.99 -31.71 11.08
C ASP A 37 -13.38 -31.76 12.48
N ASP A 38 -14.05 -32.57 13.31
CA ASP A 38 -13.73 -32.87 14.70
C ASP A 38 -12.28 -33.33 14.90
N SER A 39 -11.62 -32.88 15.97
CA SER A 39 -10.54 -33.67 16.59
C SER A 39 -10.49 -33.50 18.10
N ILE A 40 -11.00 -34.55 18.73
CA ILE A 40 -11.20 -34.84 20.14
C ILE A 40 -9.86 -35.24 20.80
N LEU A 41 -8.81 -34.43 20.64
CA LEU A 41 -7.44 -34.71 21.15
C LEU A 41 -6.84 -33.54 21.94
N GLU A 42 -7.62 -32.97 22.84
CA GLU A 42 -7.23 -31.88 23.77
C GLU A 42 -6.20 -32.32 24.85
N GLY A 43 -5.49 -33.44 24.66
CA GLY A 43 -4.57 -34.03 25.65
C GLY A 43 -3.17 -34.39 25.14
N LEU A 44 -2.85 -34.09 23.88
CA LEU A 44 -1.54 -34.33 23.25
C LEU A 44 -1.13 -33.16 22.33
N ALA A 45 -1.52 -31.93 22.65
CA ALA A 45 -1.12 -30.76 21.88
C ALA A 45 0.39 -30.51 22.09
N ASP A 46 1.17 -30.90 21.10
CA ASP A 46 2.58 -30.53 20.97
C ASP A 46 2.61 -29.09 20.45
N ASP A 47 2.83 -28.14 21.36
CA ASP A 47 2.87 -26.69 21.09
C ASP A 47 3.96 -26.31 20.04
N ASP A 48 4.80 -27.27 19.63
CA ASP A 48 5.89 -27.08 18.68
C ASP A 48 5.53 -27.32 17.19
N SER A 49 4.30 -27.76 16.90
CA SER A 49 3.87 -28.04 15.52
C SER A 49 3.86 -26.80 14.62
N PHE A 50 4.00 -27.01 13.31
CA PHE A 50 3.92 -25.94 12.30
C PHE A 50 2.62 -25.13 12.43
N GLU A 51 1.48 -25.81 12.53
CA GLU A 51 0.16 -25.16 12.64
C GLU A 51 0.02 -24.35 13.92
N ALA A 52 0.56 -24.83 15.05
CA ALA A 52 0.52 -24.10 16.31
C ALA A 52 1.32 -22.78 16.23
N LYS A 53 2.52 -22.82 15.64
CA LYS A 53 3.38 -21.64 15.43
C LYS A 53 2.79 -20.66 14.42
N LEU A 54 2.20 -21.17 13.34
CA LEU A 54 1.51 -20.35 12.35
C LEU A 54 0.29 -19.65 12.98
N GLU A 55 -0.47 -20.36 13.82
CA GLU A 55 -1.59 -19.77 14.55
C GLU A 55 -1.12 -18.73 15.58
N GLU A 56 -0.01 -18.97 16.30
CA GLU A 56 0.59 -17.97 17.18
C GLU A 56 0.96 -16.69 16.42
N ALA A 57 1.55 -16.82 15.23
CA ALA A 57 1.88 -15.69 14.37
C ALA A 57 0.62 -14.92 13.92
N ARG A 58 -0.45 -15.62 13.55
CA ARG A 58 -1.73 -15.01 13.17
C ARG A 58 -2.36 -14.26 14.35
N ILE A 59 -2.33 -14.84 15.55
CA ILE A 59 -2.78 -14.17 16.77
C ILE A 59 -1.96 -12.88 17.04
N ALA A 60 -0.65 -12.90 16.78
CA ALA A 60 0.19 -11.71 16.91
C ALA A 60 -0.19 -10.64 15.88
N LEU A 61 -0.43 -11.01 14.62
CA LEU A 61 -0.94 -10.12 13.57
C LEU A 61 -2.28 -9.47 13.97
N ASP A 62 -3.24 -10.26 14.41
CA ASP A 62 -4.57 -9.79 14.80
C ASP A 62 -4.53 -8.81 15.99
N LYS A 63 -3.51 -8.93 16.85
CA LYS A 63 -3.26 -8.00 17.97
C LYS A 63 -2.47 -6.76 17.58
N GLY A 64 -2.01 -6.66 16.33
CA GLY A 64 -1.10 -5.60 15.88
C GLY A 64 0.32 -5.73 16.46
N GLU A 65 0.70 -6.90 16.98
CA GLU A 65 2.03 -7.19 17.52
C GLU A 65 2.99 -7.55 16.37
N TYR A 66 3.11 -6.67 15.37
CA TYR A 66 3.78 -6.98 14.10
C TYR A 66 5.23 -7.43 14.24
N SER A 67 6.01 -6.85 15.17
CA SER A 67 7.39 -7.30 15.41
C SER A 67 7.45 -8.75 15.87
N ARG A 68 6.50 -9.19 16.71
CA ARG A 68 6.40 -10.58 17.16
C ARG A 68 5.94 -11.49 16.04
N ALA A 69 4.98 -11.03 15.22
CA ALA A 69 4.54 -11.76 14.04
C ALA A 69 5.71 -12.00 13.06
N VAL A 70 6.51 -10.97 12.74
CA VAL A 70 7.70 -11.12 11.89
C VAL A 70 8.66 -12.17 12.45
N GLU A 71 9.02 -12.08 13.74
CA GLU A 71 9.94 -13.05 14.37
C GLU A 71 9.44 -14.51 14.22
N LEU A 72 8.15 -14.75 14.44
CA LEU A 72 7.55 -16.07 14.30
C LEU A 72 7.51 -16.54 12.84
N LEU A 73 7.16 -15.65 11.92
CA LEU A 73 6.98 -15.96 10.50
C LEU A 73 8.31 -16.17 9.77
N GLU A 74 9.35 -15.41 10.09
CA GLU A 74 10.70 -15.63 9.56
C GLU A 74 11.24 -17.01 9.98
N ALA A 75 11.07 -17.39 11.24
CA ALA A 75 11.46 -18.72 11.71
C ALA A 75 10.69 -19.84 11.00
N LEU A 76 9.43 -19.59 10.64
CA LEU A 76 8.61 -20.53 9.88
C LEU A 76 9.02 -20.60 8.40
N ASP A 77 9.38 -19.46 7.79
CA ASP A 77 9.84 -19.38 6.41
C ASP A 77 11.22 -20.04 6.25
N ASP A 78 12.14 -19.81 7.19
CA ASP A 78 13.44 -20.51 7.25
C ASP A 78 13.27 -22.04 7.24
N ALA A 79 12.26 -22.54 7.95
CA ALA A 79 11.96 -23.96 8.03
C ALA A 79 11.16 -24.47 6.82
N ASN A 80 10.42 -23.60 6.11
CA ASN A 80 9.50 -23.96 5.03
C ASN A 80 9.56 -22.92 3.89
N PRO A 81 10.73 -22.75 3.23
CA PRO A 81 10.96 -21.63 2.32
C PRO A 81 10.01 -21.68 1.12
N GLY A 82 9.45 -20.53 0.77
CA GLY A 82 8.56 -20.36 -0.38
C GLY A 82 7.12 -20.84 -0.13
N ASN A 83 6.75 -21.11 1.12
CA ASN A 83 5.35 -21.36 1.48
C ASN A 83 4.54 -20.06 1.33
N ALA A 84 3.61 -20.06 0.37
CA ALA A 84 2.81 -18.88 0.02
C ALA A 84 2.04 -18.27 1.20
N THR A 85 1.52 -19.09 2.11
CA THR A 85 0.78 -18.62 3.28
C THR A 85 1.68 -17.90 4.27
N ILE A 86 2.89 -18.43 4.52
CA ILE A 86 3.88 -17.77 5.39
C ILE A 86 4.30 -16.45 4.77
N GLN A 87 4.63 -16.44 3.48
CA GLN A 87 5.03 -15.26 2.74
C GLN A 87 3.96 -14.16 2.74
N GLN A 88 2.69 -14.53 2.56
CA GLN A 88 1.57 -13.59 2.66
C GLN A 88 1.45 -12.98 4.06
N TYR A 89 1.54 -13.78 5.12
CA TYR A 89 1.48 -13.26 6.48
C TYR A 89 2.72 -12.44 6.85
N LEU A 90 3.89 -12.81 6.37
CA LEU A 90 5.14 -12.08 6.59
C LEU A 90 5.05 -10.70 5.92
N SER A 91 4.53 -10.65 4.69
CA SER A 91 4.23 -9.39 4.00
C SER A 91 3.30 -8.49 4.81
N ASN A 92 2.17 -9.04 5.29
CA ASN A 92 1.24 -8.29 6.13
C ASN A 92 1.87 -7.79 7.44
N ALA A 93 2.75 -8.60 8.06
CA ALA A 93 3.46 -8.20 9.27
C ALA A 93 4.41 -7.02 9.00
N TYR A 94 5.17 -7.09 7.91
CA TYR A 94 6.06 -6.01 7.48
C TYR A 94 5.30 -4.74 7.10
N ALA A 95 4.20 -4.86 6.34
CA ALA A 95 3.30 -3.75 6.05
C ALA A 95 2.76 -3.09 7.34
N GLY A 96 2.37 -3.91 8.32
CA GLY A 96 1.96 -3.45 9.65
C GLY A 96 3.06 -2.67 10.39
N LEU A 97 4.32 -3.13 10.33
CA LEU A 97 5.47 -2.38 10.88
C LEU A 97 5.68 -1.02 10.18
N ALA A 98 5.38 -0.93 8.89
CA ALA A 98 5.37 0.33 8.17
C ALA A 98 4.16 1.23 8.52
N GLY A 99 3.18 0.73 9.28
CA GLY A 99 1.95 1.43 9.63
C GLY A 99 0.82 1.26 8.62
N LEU A 100 1.02 0.41 7.60
CA LEU A 100 0.00 0.03 6.63
C LEU A 100 -0.81 -1.15 7.20
N ASP A 101 -1.78 -0.82 8.04
CA ASP A 101 -2.80 -1.77 8.53
C ASP A 101 -4.13 -1.53 7.81
N THR A 102 -4.89 -2.59 7.60
CA THR A 102 -6.24 -2.59 7.00
C THR A 102 -7.16 -1.58 7.69
N PHE A 103 -7.05 -1.43 9.02
CA PHE A 103 -7.84 -0.45 9.77
C PHE A 103 -7.43 1.01 9.48
N ASN A 104 -6.13 1.25 9.28
CA ASN A 104 -5.61 2.58 8.90
C ASN A 104 -6.04 2.95 7.49
N LEU A 105 -6.07 1.98 6.56
CA LEU A 105 -6.55 2.19 5.20
C LEU A 105 -8.04 2.61 5.18
N LEU A 106 -8.92 1.89 5.89
CA LEU A 106 -10.35 2.20 5.94
C LEU A 106 -10.62 3.58 6.57
N THR A 107 -9.98 3.88 7.70
CA THR A 107 -10.14 5.17 8.39
C THR A 107 -9.65 6.33 7.52
N THR A 108 -8.57 6.10 6.76
CA THR A 108 -8.02 7.14 5.87
C THR A 108 -8.90 7.36 4.66
N ILE A 109 -9.42 6.30 4.04
CA ILE A 109 -10.39 6.41 2.93
C ILE A 109 -11.62 7.22 3.35
N GLU A 110 -12.16 6.98 4.56
CA GLU A 110 -13.28 7.77 5.09
C GLU A 110 -12.93 9.26 5.25
N THR A 111 -11.73 9.56 5.76
CA THR A 111 -11.23 10.94 5.94
C THR A 111 -11.04 11.66 4.60
N LEU A 112 -10.66 10.92 3.55
CA LEU A 112 -10.40 11.45 2.22
C LEU A 112 -11.66 11.68 1.38
N ASP A 113 -12.68 10.82 1.53
CA ASP A 113 -13.98 11.01 0.87
C ASP A 113 -14.63 12.33 1.33
N GLU A 114 -14.42 12.72 2.59
CA GLU A 114 -14.84 14.02 3.12
C GLU A 114 -14.10 15.21 2.48
N ARG A 115 -12.87 15.01 2.01
CA ARG A 115 -12.00 16.06 1.46
C ARG A 115 -12.18 16.31 -0.04
N SER A 116 -12.88 15.42 -0.76
CA SER A 116 -13.11 15.50 -2.21
C SER A 116 -11.81 15.69 -3.02
N ASN A 117 -11.25 14.56 -3.50
CA ASN A 117 -10.14 14.49 -4.48
C ASN A 117 -8.73 14.61 -3.88
N SER A 118 -8.36 13.67 -3.02
CA SER A 118 -6.96 13.42 -2.65
C SER A 118 -6.35 12.40 -3.62
N GLY A 119 -5.21 12.71 -4.24
CA GLY A 119 -4.50 11.71 -5.03
C GLY A 119 -3.85 10.63 -4.17
N SER A 120 -3.25 9.63 -4.82
CA SER A 120 -2.71 8.43 -4.17
C SER A 120 -1.60 8.74 -3.16
N ILE A 121 -0.81 9.80 -3.40
CA ILE A 121 0.27 10.19 -2.49
C ILE A 121 -0.30 10.79 -1.21
N ASP A 122 -1.32 11.64 -1.30
CA ASP A 122 -2.02 12.17 -0.12
C ASP A 122 -2.60 11.06 0.75
N MET A 123 -3.13 10.02 0.12
CA MET A 123 -3.63 8.84 0.83
C MET A 123 -2.51 8.14 1.59
N MET A 124 -1.40 7.82 0.91
CA MET A 124 -0.27 7.16 1.55
C MET A 124 0.37 8.03 2.64
N GLY A 125 0.42 9.34 2.42
CA GLY A 125 0.82 10.32 3.42
C GLY A 125 0.08 10.22 4.72
N LEU A 126 -1.25 10.27 4.65
CA LEU A 126 -2.11 10.25 5.84
C LEU A 126 -2.11 8.88 6.53
N ILE A 127 -1.95 7.78 5.78
CA ILE A 127 -1.82 6.43 6.34
C ILE A 127 -0.49 6.27 7.06
N LEU A 128 0.61 6.66 6.40
CA LEU A 128 1.97 6.33 6.84
C LEU A 128 2.56 7.39 7.77
N GLY A 129 2.15 8.64 7.62
CA GLY A 129 2.61 9.79 8.40
C GLY A 129 1.76 10.06 9.64
N ASN A 130 1.88 11.27 10.18
CA ASN A 130 0.96 11.76 11.21
C ASN A 130 -0.35 12.30 10.57
N SER A 131 -1.21 12.95 11.37
CA SER A 131 -2.50 13.49 10.88
C SER A 131 -2.40 14.50 9.73
N ASN A 132 -1.20 15.01 9.45
CA ASN A 132 -0.92 15.93 8.35
C ASN A 132 0.00 15.30 7.29
N GLY A 133 0.25 13.99 7.34
CA GLY A 133 1.16 13.29 6.44
C GLY A 133 2.64 13.57 6.67
N VAL A 134 3.03 14.14 7.82
CA VAL A 134 4.44 14.47 8.09
C VAL A 134 5.19 13.24 8.60
N LEU A 135 6.35 12.98 8.01
CA LEU A 135 7.32 11.95 8.38
C LEU A 135 8.68 12.58 8.63
N THR A 136 9.37 12.18 9.70
CA THR A 136 10.81 12.46 9.83
C THR A 136 11.62 11.55 8.90
N ALA A 137 12.82 11.97 8.50
CA ALA A 137 13.70 11.17 7.65
C ALA A 137 13.96 9.76 8.21
N ALA A 138 14.12 9.64 9.54
CA ALA A 138 14.31 8.36 10.20
C ALA A 138 13.05 7.47 10.12
N GLN A 139 11.86 8.04 10.31
CA GLN A 139 10.60 7.30 10.17
C GLN A 139 10.35 6.87 8.73
N LEU A 140 10.61 7.76 7.76
CA LEU A 140 10.44 7.49 6.34
C LEU A 140 11.30 6.30 5.91
N ARG A 141 12.60 6.31 6.23
CA ARG A 141 13.52 5.22 5.87
C ARG A 141 13.22 3.91 6.58
N ALA A 142 12.81 3.97 7.86
CA ALA A 142 12.37 2.77 8.56
C ALA A 142 11.11 2.17 7.92
N LYS A 143 10.21 3.00 7.39
CA LYS A 143 9.00 2.54 6.67
C LYS A 143 9.35 1.99 5.30
N LEU A 144 10.28 2.61 4.55
CA LEU A 144 10.78 2.08 3.28
C LEU A 144 11.28 0.65 3.43
N VAL A 145 12.21 0.41 4.35
CA VAL A 145 12.76 -0.94 4.61
C VAL A 145 11.66 -1.96 4.91
N ASN A 146 10.65 -1.57 5.69
CA ASN A 146 9.54 -2.48 6.00
C ASN A 146 8.63 -2.73 4.78
N ILE A 147 8.36 -1.73 3.94
CA ILE A 147 7.58 -1.92 2.71
C ILE A 147 8.36 -2.77 1.70
N GLU A 148 9.66 -2.54 1.53
CA GLU A 148 10.55 -3.36 0.69
C GLU A 148 10.51 -4.83 1.13
N ASN A 149 10.64 -5.09 2.43
CA ASN A 149 10.51 -6.45 2.98
C ASN A 149 9.12 -7.05 2.74
N ALA A 150 8.05 -6.22 2.81
CA ALA A 150 6.69 -6.68 2.56
C ALA A 150 6.48 -7.08 1.09
N ILE A 151 6.99 -6.29 0.15
CA ILE A 151 6.98 -6.57 -1.29
C ILE A 151 7.78 -7.84 -1.56
N HIS A 152 9.02 -7.91 -1.04
CA HIS A 152 9.91 -9.05 -1.25
C HIS A 152 9.30 -10.38 -0.78
N ALA A 153 8.58 -10.37 0.35
CA ALA A 153 7.88 -11.55 0.83
C ALA A 153 6.81 -12.02 -0.20
N LEU A 154 5.99 -11.12 -0.75
CA LEU A 154 5.00 -11.49 -1.77
C LEU A 154 5.62 -11.93 -3.09
N GLU A 155 6.74 -11.32 -3.51
CA GLU A 155 7.51 -11.76 -4.68
C GLU A 155 8.03 -13.19 -4.54
N GLY A 156 8.28 -13.64 -3.30
CA GLY A 156 8.64 -15.03 -2.99
C GLY A 156 7.57 -16.07 -3.34
N ILE A 157 6.33 -15.63 -3.62
CA ILE A 157 5.21 -16.52 -3.98
C ILE A 157 5.29 -16.89 -5.46
N SER A 158 5.69 -18.12 -5.76
CA SER A 158 5.86 -18.61 -7.14
C SER A 158 4.63 -18.52 -8.06
N HIS A 159 3.43 -18.52 -7.50
CA HIS A 159 2.16 -18.47 -8.24
C HIS A 159 1.19 -17.52 -7.51
N PRO A 160 1.38 -16.19 -7.65
CA PRO A 160 0.53 -15.23 -6.98
C PRO A 160 -0.90 -15.33 -7.54
N ASN A 161 -1.89 -15.37 -6.63
CA ASN A 161 -3.29 -15.25 -7.00
C ASN A 161 -3.65 -13.76 -7.18
N ASP A 162 -4.90 -13.50 -7.56
CA ASP A 162 -5.40 -12.14 -7.78
C ASP A 162 -5.30 -11.26 -6.52
N ASP A 163 -5.54 -11.82 -5.33
CA ASP A 163 -5.41 -11.09 -4.06
C ASP A 163 -3.96 -10.65 -3.82
N HIS A 164 -2.98 -11.52 -4.06
CA HIS A 164 -1.56 -11.19 -3.92
C HIS A 164 -1.13 -10.07 -4.87
N LYS A 165 -1.66 -10.05 -6.09
CA LYS A 165 -1.38 -8.98 -7.08
C LYS A 165 -1.94 -7.64 -6.64
N VAL A 166 -3.17 -7.63 -6.10
CA VAL A 166 -3.76 -6.40 -5.53
C VAL A 166 -2.96 -5.93 -4.31
N GLN A 167 -2.52 -6.86 -3.45
CA GLN A 167 -1.65 -6.53 -2.31
C GLN A 167 -0.31 -5.93 -2.74
N LEU A 168 0.36 -6.54 -3.73
CA LEU A 168 1.58 -6.00 -4.32
C LEU A 168 1.37 -4.60 -4.89
N GLY A 169 0.29 -4.38 -5.66
CA GLY A 169 -0.03 -3.06 -6.19
C GLY A 169 -0.23 -2.00 -5.09
N LEU A 170 -0.88 -2.34 -3.98
CA LEU A 170 -1.04 -1.42 -2.85
C LEU A 170 0.30 -1.09 -2.17
N LEU A 171 1.14 -2.12 -1.93
CA LEU A 171 2.46 -1.94 -1.35
C LEU A 171 3.39 -1.12 -2.26
N ALA A 172 3.31 -1.36 -3.56
CA ALA A 172 4.03 -0.61 -4.59
C ALA A 172 3.67 0.88 -4.58
N VAL A 173 2.38 1.25 -4.46
CA VAL A 173 1.98 2.67 -4.31
C VAL A 173 2.59 3.27 -3.04
N ALA A 174 2.57 2.54 -1.92
CA ALA A 174 3.18 2.99 -0.67
C ALA A 174 4.72 3.17 -0.81
N HIS A 175 5.38 2.24 -1.50
CA HIS A 175 6.81 2.29 -1.76
C HIS A 175 7.17 3.52 -2.62
N ILE A 176 6.51 3.70 -3.77
CA ILE A 176 6.70 4.86 -4.65
C ILE A 176 6.51 6.17 -3.87
N ALA A 177 5.45 6.27 -3.06
CA ALA A 177 5.20 7.46 -2.25
C ALA A 177 6.35 7.75 -1.28
N LEU A 178 6.75 6.75 -0.50
CA LEU A 178 7.86 6.90 0.45
C LEU A 178 9.18 7.25 -0.25
N THR A 179 9.47 6.64 -1.39
CA THR A 179 10.68 6.89 -2.18
C THR A 179 10.70 8.31 -2.74
N LEU A 180 9.58 8.81 -3.27
CA LEU A 180 9.44 10.23 -3.64
C LEU A 180 9.72 11.14 -2.44
N GLY A 181 9.24 10.76 -1.25
CA GLY A 181 9.55 11.48 -0.02
C GLY A 181 11.04 11.49 0.35
N ASP A 182 11.77 10.37 0.17
CA ASP A 182 13.22 10.32 0.43
C ASP A 182 14.03 11.11 -0.60
N ILE A 183 13.63 11.04 -1.89
CA ILE A 183 14.23 11.84 -2.98
C ILE A 183 14.13 13.33 -2.64
N VAL A 184 12.94 13.82 -2.29
CA VAL A 184 12.73 15.23 -1.92
C VAL A 184 13.50 15.60 -0.64
N LEU A 185 13.58 14.70 0.35
CA LEU A 185 14.38 14.94 1.56
C LEU A 185 15.87 15.10 1.25
N GLU A 186 16.41 14.24 0.39
CA GLU A 186 17.81 14.25 0.01
C GLU A 186 18.14 15.50 -0.79
N ASP A 187 17.37 15.78 -1.83
CA ASP A 187 17.52 16.95 -2.68
C ASP A 187 17.49 18.27 -1.88
N GLN A 188 16.54 18.39 -0.95
CA GLN A 188 16.36 19.60 -0.14
C GLN A 188 17.25 19.64 1.11
N GLY A 189 17.97 18.56 1.43
CA GLY A 189 18.75 18.43 2.67
C GLY A 189 17.89 18.54 3.94
N GLY A 190 16.63 18.09 3.89
CA GLY A 190 15.64 18.20 4.95
C GLY A 190 15.74 17.13 6.03
N THR A 191 15.04 17.32 7.16
CA THR A 191 14.93 16.31 8.24
C THR A 191 13.54 15.69 8.35
N SER A 192 12.58 16.23 7.61
CA SER A 192 11.18 15.76 7.58
C SER A 192 10.52 16.21 6.29
N VAL A 193 9.56 15.41 5.82
CA VAL A 193 8.77 15.68 4.62
C VAL A 193 7.30 15.57 4.95
N THR A 194 6.48 16.39 4.29
CA THR A 194 5.02 16.21 4.29
C THR A 194 4.67 15.39 3.07
N LEU A 195 4.41 14.10 3.26
CA LEU A 195 4.16 13.13 2.19
C LEU A 195 2.74 13.30 1.65
N THR A 196 2.47 14.44 1.04
CA THR A 196 1.24 14.74 0.31
C THR A 196 1.69 15.39 -0.97
N GLU A 197 0.87 15.35 -2.01
CA GLU A 197 1.09 16.11 -3.23
C GLU A 197 1.51 17.54 -2.86
N GLN A 198 0.61 18.35 -2.29
CA GLN A 198 0.92 19.73 -1.93
C GLN A 198 2.20 19.89 -1.07
N GLY A 199 2.42 18.96 -0.12
CA GLY A 199 3.58 18.96 0.76
C GLY A 199 4.91 18.79 0.03
N LEU A 200 4.96 17.89 -0.95
CA LEU A 200 6.14 17.63 -1.79
C LEU A 200 6.41 18.82 -2.72
N ASN A 201 5.41 19.31 -3.46
CA ASN A 201 5.58 20.46 -4.36
C ASN A 201 5.96 21.74 -3.63
N SER A 202 5.45 21.95 -2.40
CA SER A 202 5.77 23.15 -1.61
C SER A 202 7.24 23.28 -1.20
N GLN A 203 8.04 22.21 -1.35
CA GLN A 203 9.50 22.30 -1.16
C GLN A 203 10.19 23.03 -2.32
N TYR A 204 9.54 23.07 -3.49
CA TYR A 204 10.04 23.67 -4.70
C TYR A 204 9.35 25.01 -4.97
N SER A 205 9.95 25.81 -5.85
CA SER A 205 9.35 27.08 -6.29
C SER A 205 9.44 27.22 -7.80
N SER A 206 8.64 28.12 -8.39
CA SER A 206 8.68 28.33 -9.84
C SER A 206 10.07 28.74 -10.39
N ASN A 207 10.96 29.24 -9.54
CA ASN A 207 12.33 29.63 -9.91
C ASN A 207 13.39 28.60 -9.50
N GLN A 208 12.98 27.55 -8.78
CA GLN A 208 13.79 26.41 -8.33
C GLN A 208 12.90 25.17 -8.41
N PRO A 209 12.62 24.68 -9.64
CA PRO A 209 11.86 23.45 -9.83
C PRO A 209 12.62 22.25 -9.25
N ALA A 210 11.94 21.12 -9.10
CA ALA A 210 12.61 19.86 -8.80
C ALA A 210 13.65 19.54 -9.88
N ASP A 211 14.86 19.22 -9.43
CA ASP A 211 16.02 18.82 -10.22
C ASP A 211 16.73 17.74 -9.39
N PHE A 212 16.62 16.49 -9.81
CA PHE A 212 17.10 15.35 -9.03
C PHE A 212 18.49 14.89 -9.45
N SER A 213 19.19 15.68 -10.26
CA SER A 213 20.52 15.31 -10.78
C SER A 213 21.60 15.14 -9.71
N ASP A 214 21.40 15.75 -8.53
CA ASP A 214 22.29 15.61 -7.36
C ASP A 214 21.81 14.55 -6.34
N VAL A 215 20.63 13.95 -6.54
CA VAL A 215 20.12 12.86 -5.69
C VAL A 215 20.86 11.56 -6.02
N SER A 216 21.24 10.80 -5.00
CA SER A 216 21.98 9.56 -5.20
C SER A 216 21.14 8.52 -5.95
N ALA A 217 21.78 7.77 -6.85
CA ALA A 217 21.13 6.71 -7.61
C ALA A 217 20.50 5.62 -6.72
N GLY A 218 21.06 5.39 -5.52
CA GLY A 218 20.51 4.46 -4.55
C GLY A 218 19.19 4.94 -3.95
N THR A 219 19.00 6.25 -3.81
CA THR A 219 17.76 6.85 -3.30
C THR A 219 16.70 6.93 -4.39
N GLN A 220 17.09 7.24 -5.63
CA GLN A 220 16.14 7.27 -6.74
C GLN A 220 15.59 5.88 -7.07
N ASN A 221 16.46 4.86 -7.03
CA ASN A 221 16.15 3.46 -7.28
C ASN A 221 15.15 3.19 -8.44
N LEU A 222 15.38 3.86 -9.58
CA LEU A 222 14.44 3.90 -10.71
C LEU A 222 14.03 2.51 -11.23
N SER A 223 14.91 1.53 -11.15
CA SER A 223 14.59 0.14 -11.54
C SER A 223 13.54 -0.50 -10.64
N GLU A 224 13.63 -0.28 -9.32
CA GLU A 224 12.63 -0.80 -8.38
C GLU A 224 11.31 -0.04 -8.52
N LEU A 225 11.35 1.29 -8.67
CA LEU A 225 10.14 2.07 -8.92
C LEU A 225 9.43 1.66 -10.23
N SER A 226 10.17 1.26 -11.25
CA SER A 226 9.58 0.72 -12.49
C SER A 226 8.89 -0.63 -12.25
N ALA A 227 9.50 -1.50 -11.43
CA ALA A 227 8.87 -2.77 -11.03
C ALA A 227 7.60 -2.53 -10.19
N ASP A 228 7.61 -1.52 -9.30
CA ASP A 228 6.43 -1.12 -8.55
C ASP A 228 5.28 -0.68 -9.47
N LEU A 229 5.57 0.09 -10.52
CA LEU A 229 4.53 0.44 -11.51
C LEU A 229 3.94 -0.77 -12.23
N GLU A 230 4.76 -1.78 -12.50
CA GLU A 230 4.27 -3.04 -13.06
C GLU A 230 3.30 -3.72 -12.09
N TYR A 231 3.62 -3.77 -10.79
CA TYR A 231 2.70 -4.28 -9.76
C TYR A 231 1.40 -3.48 -9.66
N VAL A 232 1.47 -2.15 -9.77
CA VAL A 232 0.27 -1.29 -9.83
C VAL A 232 -0.58 -1.62 -11.05
N ALA A 233 0.02 -1.79 -12.23
CA ALA A 233 -0.67 -2.11 -13.48
C ALA A 233 -1.33 -3.51 -13.45
N GLU A 234 -0.64 -4.51 -12.87
CA GLU A 234 -1.23 -5.83 -12.65
C GLU A 234 -2.44 -5.77 -11.72
N SER A 235 -2.33 -5.01 -10.63
CA SER A 235 -3.43 -4.75 -9.70
C SER A 235 -4.64 -4.12 -10.40
N VAL A 236 -4.44 -3.09 -11.22
CA VAL A 236 -5.48 -2.46 -12.07
C VAL A 236 -6.20 -3.51 -12.91
N THR A 237 -5.44 -4.35 -13.61
CA THR A 237 -5.99 -5.40 -14.47
C THR A 237 -6.86 -6.38 -13.67
N VAL A 238 -6.41 -6.80 -12.48
CA VAL A 238 -7.18 -7.69 -11.60
C VAL A 238 -8.47 -7.00 -11.12
N LEU A 239 -8.37 -5.76 -10.64
CA LEU A 239 -9.50 -5.00 -10.12
C LEU A 239 -10.58 -4.72 -11.17
N ASP A 240 -10.19 -4.49 -12.43
CA ASP A 240 -11.10 -4.35 -13.56
C ASP A 240 -11.81 -5.65 -13.89
N ASN A 241 -11.12 -6.79 -13.83
CA ASN A 241 -11.70 -8.09 -14.10
C ASN A 241 -12.74 -8.53 -13.03
N ILE A 242 -12.60 -8.04 -11.80
CA ILE A 242 -13.51 -8.36 -10.69
C ILE A 242 -14.76 -7.48 -10.67
N SER A 243 -14.72 -6.29 -11.31
CA SER A 243 -15.82 -5.31 -11.26
C SER A 243 -16.47 -5.05 -12.61
N ASP A 244 -17.68 -5.58 -12.80
CA ASP A 244 -18.52 -5.32 -13.99
C ASP A 244 -18.95 -3.84 -14.16
N GLN A 245 -18.69 -2.95 -13.18
CA GLN A 245 -19.22 -1.58 -13.14
C GLN A 245 -18.16 -0.47 -13.12
N GLY A 246 -16.90 -0.78 -13.45
CA GLY A 246 -15.80 0.17 -13.33
C GLY A 246 -15.38 0.28 -11.86
N ASN A 247 -14.17 -0.18 -11.55
CA ASN A 247 -13.62 -0.13 -10.21
C ASN A 247 -12.97 1.24 -10.00
N ASP A 248 -13.37 1.98 -8.96
CA ASP A 248 -12.77 3.29 -8.68
C ASP A 248 -11.31 3.16 -8.26
N LEU A 249 -10.94 2.11 -7.53
CA LEU A 249 -9.56 1.86 -7.13
C LEU A 249 -8.68 1.58 -8.37
N SER A 250 -9.21 0.84 -9.33
CA SER A 250 -8.53 0.62 -10.61
C SER A 250 -8.32 1.93 -11.38
N GLN A 251 -9.35 2.81 -11.39
CA GLN A 251 -9.23 4.13 -12.00
C GLN A 251 -8.19 5.00 -11.29
N ASP A 252 -8.18 5.01 -9.96
CA ASP A 252 -7.22 5.78 -9.15
C ASP A 252 -5.78 5.27 -9.37
N PHE A 253 -5.57 3.95 -9.43
CA PHE A 253 -4.26 3.37 -9.71
C PHE A 253 -3.82 3.63 -11.15
N SER A 254 -4.74 3.54 -12.11
CA SER A 254 -4.46 3.88 -13.52
C SER A 254 -4.12 5.36 -13.67
N GLN A 255 -4.84 6.24 -12.98
CA GLN A 255 -4.57 7.67 -12.99
C GLN A 255 -3.20 7.96 -12.38
N PHE A 256 -2.90 7.37 -11.22
CA PHE A 256 -1.61 7.49 -10.58
C PHE A 256 -0.46 7.03 -11.50
N GLN A 257 -0.61 5.87 -12.15
CA GLN A 257 0.37 5.38 -13.13
C GLN A 257 0.58 6.38 -14.28
N ASN A 258 -0.50 6.91 -14.86
CA ASN A 258 -0.41 7.88 -15.96
C ASN A 258 0.20 9.23 -15.52
N ASP A 259 0.00 9.63 -14.27
CA ASP A 259 0.53 10.89 -13.76
C ASP A 259 2.04 10.79 -13.51
N ILE A 260 2.51 9.66 -12.98
CA ILE A 260 3.93 9.44 -12.67
C ILE A 260 4.72 8.98 -13.90
N ASP A 261 4.22 8.03 -14.69
CA ASP A 261 4.76 7.63 -16.00
C ASP A 261 4.00 8.35 -17.13
N ASN A 262 4.31 9.64 -17.30
CA ASN A 262 3.60 10.49 -18.25
C ASN A 262 3.84 10.11 -19.73
N ASN A 263 4.87 9.32 -20.00
CA ASN A 263 5.26 8.90 -21.34
C ASN A 263 4.66 7.52 -21.70
N GLY A 264 4.24 6.75 -20.69
CA GLY A 264 3.54 5.48 -20.80
C GLY A 264 4.41 4.34 -21.32
N ASP A 265 5.73 4.41 -21.15
CA ASP A 265 6.66 3.37 -21.59
C ASP A 265 6.86 2.25 -20.55
N GLY A 266 6.29 2.41 -19.35
CA GLY A 266 6.34 1.45 -18.25
C GLY A 266 7.63 1.51 -17.42
N ASN A 267 8.53 2.46 -17.68
CA ASN A 267 9.74 2.67 -16.92
C ASN A 267 9.78 4.10 -16.37
N LEU A 268 10.20 4.24 -15.13
CA LEU A 268 10.39 5.55 -14.52
C LEU A 268 11.79 6.08 -14.80
N SER A 269 11.84 7.31 -15.29
CA SER A 269 13.06 8.10 -15.38
C SER A 269 13.10 9.23 -14.35
N GLU A 270 14.28 9.79 -14.12
CA GLU A 270 14.44 11.01 -13.31
C GLU A 270 13.50 12.13 -13.78
N THR A 271 13.41 12.33 -15.10
CA THR A 271 12.53 13.33 -15.71
C THR A 271 11.05 13.05 -15.44
N ASP A 272 10.63 11.79 -15.35
CA ASP A 272 9.25 11.45 -15.02
C ASP A 272 8.91 11.87 -13.58
N LEU A 273 9.80 11.58 -12.64
CA LEU A 273 9.64 11.97 -11.23
C LEU A 273 9.67 13.50 -11.05
N GLU A 274 10.59 14.20 -11.72
CA GLU A 274 10.66 15.66 -11.71
C GLU A 274 9.38 16.28 -12.28
N ASN A 275 8.89 15.75 -13.40
CA ASN A 275 7.64 16.20 -14.02
C ASN A 275 6.45 15.96 -13.10
N TYR A 276 6.38 14.80 -12.46
CA TYR A 276 5.33 14.49 -11.50
C TYR A 276 5.29 15.56 -10.40
N ILE A 277 6.42 15.83 -9.75
CA ILE A 277 6.54 16.82 -8.65
C ILE A 277 6.27 18.26 -9.12
N ASN A 278 6.69 18.63 -10.34
CA ASN A 278 6.58 19.99 -10.85
C ASN A 278 5.23 20.32 -11.52
N ILE A 279 4.55 19.33 -12.10
CA ILE A 279 3.38 19.54 -12.99
C ILE A 279 2.08 19.04 -12.35
N GLN A 280 2.09 17.85 -11.76
CA GLN A 280 0.87 17.17 -11.31
C GLN A 280 0.53 17.45 -9.85
N ILE A 281 1.41 18.15 -9.15
CA ILE A 281 1.35 18.47 -7.74
C ILE A 281 1.31 19.98 -7.54
#